data_AF-A0AAU7EF28-F1
#
_entry.id   AF-A0AAU7EF28-F1
#
_cell.length_a   1.000
_cell.length_b   1.000
_cell.length_c   1.000
_cell.angle_alpha   90.00
_cell.angle_beta   90.00
_cell.angle_gamma   90.00
#
_symmetry.space_group_name_H-M   'P 1'
#
loop_
_entity.id
_entity.type
_entity.pdbx_description
1 polymer ?
#
loop_
_entity_poly.entity_id
_entity_poly.type
_entity_poly.pdbx_seq_one_letter_code
_entity_poly.pdbx_strand_id
1 'polypeptide(L)'
;MKKSIDSNNPLNNLDEWEDDLLMRYPDPSESKKEKDEFRNYVDSERVETVKEFYRINHIYQTYDFVCSKEEEFLKFDRKEMSVWEAVEFLNTLVDDSDPDIDLDQTQHLLQTSEAIRADGHPDWFVLTGFIHDLGKVLCLFGEPQWAVVGDTFPVGCAYSDKIVYSEFFKENPDYINPKFNTKLGVYKENCGLDNVKMSWGHDEYLYQIMKDYLPEPALYMIRFHSFYSQHRDNAYAHLMNDKDIEMFEWVRKFNPYDLYTKAPVKPDVKALLPYYKALVSKYLPEKLRF
;
A
#
# COMPACT_ATOMS: atom_id res chain seq x y z
N MET A 1 30.94 12.05 -27.76
CA MET A 1 30.44 13.27 -27.10
C MET A 1 29.84 12.86 -25.78
N LYS A 2 30.41 13.30 -24.64
CA LYS A 2 29.84 13.05 -23.31
C LYS A 2 28.62 13.96 -23.15
N LYS A 3 27.42 13.38 -23.03
CA LYS A 3 26.23 14.13 -22.60
C LYS A 3 26.41 14.48 -21.12
N SER A 4 26.30 15.77 -20.80
CA SER A 4 26.20 16.25 -19.43
C SER A 4 24.89 15.75 -18.82
N ILE A 5 24.98 15.13 -17.65
CA ILE A 5 23.82 14.77 -16.84
C ILE A 5 23.34 16.06 -16.18
N ASP A 6 22.14 16.49 -16.55
CA ASP A 6 21.43 17.62 -15.96
C ASP A 6 20.91 17.19 -14.58
N SER A 7 21.19 17.97 -13.54
CA SER A 7 21.01 17.59 -12.14
C SER A 7 19.63 17.92 -11.55
N ASN A 8 18.68 18.35 -12.38
CA ASN A 8 17.41 18.91 -11.90
C ASN A 8 16.15 18.13 -12.30
N ASN A 9 16.26 16.94 -12.88
CA ASN A 9 15.11 16.06 -13.09
C ASN A 9 15.54 14.60 -13.27
N PRO A 10 15.47 13.74 -12.23
CA PRO A 10 15.74 12.33 -12.43
C PRO A 10 14.50 11.69 -13.09
N LEU A 11 14.62 11.50 -14.41
CA LEU A 11 13.82 10.61 -15.29
C LEU A 11 12.61 11.26 -15.98
N ASN A 12 12.42 10.94 -17.27
CA ASN A 12 11.41 11.55 -18.14
C ASN A 12 10.05 10.79 -18.11
N ASN A 13 10.00 9.59 -17.53
CA ASN A 13 8.79 8.77 -17.36
C ASN A 13 8.98 7.72 -16.23
N LEU A 14 7.89 7.29 -15.59
CA LEU A 14 7.83 6.28 -14.54
C LEU A 14 8.40 4.92 -14.98
N ASP A 15 8.18 4.51 -16.23
CA ASP A 15 8.69 3.24 -16.76
C ASP A 15 10.24 3.16 -16.71
N GLU A 16 10.93 4.27 -17.03
CA GLU A 16 12.40 4.37 -16.95
C GLU A 16 12.91 4.30 -15.51
N TRP A 17 12.08 4.76 -14.57
CA TRP A 17 12.40 4.76 -13.15
C TRP A 17 12.21 3.38 -12.51
N GLU A 18 11.17 2.65 -12.91
CA GLU A 18 10.98 1.25 -12.53
C GLU A 18 12.12 0.35 -13.04
N ASP A 19 12.53 0.53 -14.30
CA ASP A 19 13.68 -0.20 -14.88
C ASP A 19 14.98 0.12 -14.14
N ASP A 20 15.18 1.37 -13.76
CA ASP A 20 16.34 1.83 -13.02
C ASP A 20 16.38 1.30 -11.58
N LEU A 21 15.24 1.22 -10.89
CA LEU A 21 15.15 0.57 -9.58
C LEU A 21 15.50 -0.92 -9.64
N LEU A 22 14.97 -1.65 -10.63
CA LEU A 22 15.32 -3.04 -10.89
C LEU A 22 16.83 -3.22 -11.18
N MET A 23 17.45 -2.24 -11.84
CA MET A 23 18.90 -2.23 -12.08
C MET A 23 19.72 -1.92 -10.81
N ARG A 24 19.25 -1.01 -9.96
CA ARG A 24 19.94 -0.61 -8.71
C ARG A 24 19.86 -1.67 -7.62
N TYR A 25 18.77 -2.44 -7.57
CA TYR A 25 18.50 -3.44 -6.53
C TYR A 25 18.27 -4.85 -7.09
N PRO A 26 19.27 -5.49 -7.75
CA PRO A 26 19.11 -6.83 -8.31
C PRO A 26 19.13 -7.92 -7.24
N ASP A 27 18.40 -9.02 -7.49
CA ASP A 27 18.46 -10.26 -6.68
C ASP A 27 19.88 -10.89 -6.73
N PRO A 28 20.60 -11.08 -5.61
CA PRO A 28 21.92 -11.70 -5.57
C PRO A 28 21.97 -13.23 -5.75
N SER A 29 20.84 -13.94 -5.83
CA SER A 29 20.79 -15.41 -5.78
C SER A 29 20.40 -16.14 -7.07
N GLU A 30 19.73 -15.53 -8.04
CA GLU A 30 19.54 -16.14 -9.38
C GLU A 30 19.08 -15.09 -10.42
N SER A 31 19.03 -15.49 -11.71
CA SER A 31 18.74 -14.67 -12.88
C SER A 31 17.64 -13.62 -12.64
N LYS A 32 17.94 -12.35 -12.98
CA LYS A 32 17.03 -11.20 -13.02
C LYS A 32 15.55 -11.62 -13.06
N LYS A 33 14.79 -11.40 -11.98
CA LYS A 33 13.33 -11.38 -12.10
C LYS A 33 12.96 -10.28 -13.08
N GLU A 34 12.43 -10.65 -14.24
CA GLU A 34 11.89 -9.66 -15.18
C GLU A 34 10.63 -9.02 -14.57
N LYS A 35 10.24 -7.83 -15.04
CA LYS A 35 9.05 -7.10 -14.53
C LYS A 35 7.81 -8.00 -14.43
N ASP A 36 7.67 -8.96 -15.35
CA ASP A 36 6.55 -9.89 -15.46
C ASP A 36 6.54 -11.00 -14.38
N GLU A 37 7.61 -11.15 -13.60
CA GLU A 37 7.69 -12.14 -12.50
C GLU A 37 7.19 -11.60 -11.15
N PHE A 38 7.10 -10.28 -10.98
CA PHE A 38 6.48 -9.65 -9.80
C PHE A 38 4.96 -9.64 -9.96
N ARG A 39 4.22 -9.88 -8.86
CA ARG A 39 2.75 -9.95 -8.87
C ARG A 39 2.21 -10.95 -9.91
N ASN A 40 2.87 -12.10 -10.04
CA ASN A 40 2.43 -13.16 -10.94
C ASN A 40 1.26 -13.96 -10.33
N TYR A 41 0.06 -13.64 -10.81
CA TYR A 41 -1.22 -14.26 -10.42
C TYR A 41 -1.65 -15.45 -11.31
N VAL A 42 -0.77 -15.90 -12.22
CA VAL A 42 -1.08 -16.94 -13.23
C VAL A 42 -0.21 -18.18 -13.03
N ASP A 43 1.10 -18.01 -12.85
CA ASP A 43 2.09 -19.10 -12.84
C ASP A 43 3.04 -18.98 -11.62
N SER A 44 2.51 -19.13 -10.40
CA SER A 44 3.33 -19.21 -9.16
C SER A 44 2.82 -20.30 -8.20
N GLU A 45 3.69 -20.82 -7.32
CA GLU A 45 3.33 -21.86 -6.34
C GLU A 45 2.25 -21.38 -5.34
N ARG A 46 2.05 -20.06 -5.21
CA ARG A 46 1.09 -19.42 -4.31
C ARG A 46 -0.24 -19.02 -4.98
N VAL A 47 -0.39 -19.21 -6.29
CA VAL A 47 -1.57 -18.72 -7.07
C VAL A 47 -2.89 -19.13 -6.45
N GLU A 48 -3.07 -20.40 -6.07
CA GLU A 48 -4.35 -20.88 -5.53
C GLU A 48 -4.69 -20.24 -4.17
N THR A 49 -3.70 -20.05 -3.30
CA THR A 49 -3.88 -19.37 -2.01
C THR A 49 -4.24 -17.90 -2.19
N VAL A 50 -3.51 -17.20 -3.06
CA VAL A 50 -3.74 -15.78 -3.36
C VAL A 50 -5.08 -15.56 -4.06
N LYS A 51 -5.47 -16.48 -4.95
CA LYS A 51 -6.77 -16.46 -5.63
C LYS A 51 -7.93 -16.66 -4.66
N GLU A 52 -7.83 -17.63 -3.74
CA GLU A 52 -8.86 -17.82 -2.72
C GLU A 52 -8.93 -16.64 -1.74
N PHE A 53 -7.78 -16.06 -1.37
CA PHE A 53 -7.71 -14.84 -0.60
C PHE A 53 -8.52 -13.71 -1.25
N TYR A 54 -8.25 -13.42 -2.53
CA TYR A 54 -8.94 -12.35 -3.26
C TYR A 54 -10.41 -12.68 -3.51
N ARG A 55 -10.76 -13.96 -3.72
CA ARG A 55 -12.17 -14.39 -3.80
C ARG A 55 -12.93 -14.01 -2.53
N ILE A 56 -12.39 -14.35 -1.36
CA ILE A 56 -13.00 -14.03 -0.06
C ILE A 56 -13.05 -12.50 0.15
N ASN A 57 -11.95 -11.79 -0.13
CA ASN A 57 -11.90 -10.33 -0.06
C ASN A 57 -13.04 -9.70 -0.88
N HIS A 58 -13.13 -10.03 -2.17
CA HIS A 58 -14.12 -9.44 -3.08
C HIS A 58 -15.55 -9.79 -2.71
N ILE A 59 -15.81 -10.95 -2.09
CA ILE A 59 -17.16 -11.33 -1.64
C ILE A 59 -17.62 -10.52 -0.44
N TYR A 60 -16.72 -10.29 0.54
CA TYR A 60 -17.11 -9.77 1.86
C TYR A 60 -16.82 -8.28 2.08
N GLN A 61 -15.95 -7.65 1.28
CA GLN A 61 -15.76 -6.20 1.25
C GLN A 61 -16.98 -5.50 0.63
N THR A 62 -18.01 -5.33 1.45
CA THR A 62 -19.24 -4.60 1.13
C THR A 62 -19.21 -3.19 1.71
N TYR A 63 -20.04 -2.30 1.19
CA TYR A 63 -20.16 -0.93 1.72
C TYR A 63 -20.50 -0.92 3.22
N ASP A 64 -21.44 -1.78 3.65
CA ASP A 64 -21.86 -1.90 5.05
C ASP A 64 -20.73 -2.49 5.92
N PHE A 65 -19.98 -3.47 5.40
CA PHE A 65 -18.82 -4.01 6.09
C PHE A 65 -17.76 -2.93 6.35
N VAL A 66 -17.39 -2.17 5.32
CA VAL A 66 -16.40 -1.08 5.45
C VAL A 66 -16.85 -0.04 6.48
N CYS A 67 -18.11 0.42 6.40
CA CYS A 67 -18.66 1.36 7.38
C CYS A 67 -18.55 0.80 8.82
N SER A 68 -18.88 -0.48 9.01
CA SER A 68 -18.80 -1.11 10.32
C SER A 68 -17.37 -1.20 10.86
N LYS A 69 -16.38 -1.42 9.99
CA LYS A 69 -14.96 -1.51 10.36
C LYS A 69 -14.37 -0.16 10.71
N GLU A 70 -14.73 0.89 9.98
CA GLU A 70 -14.37 2.26 10.34
C GLU A 70 -14.93 2.64 11.72
N GLU A 71 -16.21 2.35 11.98
CA GLU A 71 -16.84 2.60 13.29
C GLU A 71 -16.16 1.81 14.42
N GLU A 72 -15.67 0.62 14.12
CA GLU A 72 -14.99 -0.26 15.07
C GLU A 72 -13.56 0.23 15.38
N PHE A 73 -12.73 0.42 14.36
CA PHE A 73 -11.28 0.58 14.51
C PHE A 73 -10.78 2.02 14.55
N LEU A 74 -11.55 3.00 14.04
CA LEU A 74 -11.14 4.42 14.08
C LEU A 74 -11.31 5.07 15.46
N LYS A 75 -11.69 4.29 16.47
CA LYS A 75 -11.66 4.68 17.90
C LYS A 75 -10.25 4.62 18.49
N PHE A 76 -9.35 3.87 17.86
CA PHE A 76 -7.97 3.68 18.30
C PHE A 76 -7.86 3.28 19.79
N ASP A 77 -8.59 2.23 20.17
CA ASP A 77 -8.73 1.77 21.55
C ASP A 77 -8.25 0.32 21.76
N ARG A 78 -7.54 -0.25 20.78
CA ARG A 78 -7.01 -1.62 20.86
C ARG A 78 -5.72 -1.65 21.66
N LYS A 79 -4.79 -0.74 21.38
CA LYS A 79 -3.47 -0.73 22.01
C LYS A 79 -2.79 0.63 21.89
N GLU A 80 -2.05 1.01 22.92
CA GLU A 80 -1.13 2.14 22.85
C GLU A 80 0.30 1.62 22.76
N MET A 81 1.01 1.99 21.70
CA MET A 81 2.38 1.51 21.44
C MET A 81 3.18 2.52 20.62
N SER A 82 4.51 2.48 20.78
CA SER A 82 5.45 3.14 19.90
C SER A 82 5.47 2.47 18.52
N VAL A 83 6.00 3.17 17.51
CA VAL A 83 6.21 2.59 16.18
C VAL A 83 7.07 1.33 16.23
N TRP A 84 8.09 1.29 17.10
CA TRP A 84 8.97 0.13 17.24
C TRP A 84 8.26 -1.07 17.81
N GLU A 85 7.42 -0.87 18.84
CA GLU A 85 6.57 -1.93 19.38
C GLU A 85 5.56 -2.42 18.34
N ALA A 86 5.06 -1.55 17.45
CA ALA A 86 4.18 -1.95 16.35
C ALA A 86 4.92 -2.79 15.29
N VAL A 87 6.14 -2.40 14.91
CA VAL A 87 7.01 -3.18 14.01
C VAL A 87 7.33 -4.56 14.61
N GLU A 88 7.72 -4.61 15.88
CA GLU A 88 7.97 -5.87 16.58
C GLU A 88 6.73 -6.75 16.68
N PHE A 89 5.55 -6.13 16.85
CA PHE A 89 4.28 -6.84 16.84
C PHE A 89 4.01 -7.46 15.46
N LEU A 90 4.23 -6.70 14.37
CA LEU A 90 4.07 -7.16 12.99
C LEU A 90 4.99 -8.31 12.59
N ASN A 91 6.19 -8.42 13.16
CA ASN A 91 7.07 -9.57 12.91
C ASN A 91 6.45 -10.92 13.35
N THR A 92 5.33 -10.89 14.09
CA THR A 92 4.56 -12.11 14.44
C THR A 92 3.55 -12.53 13.37
N LEU A 93 3.35 -11.72 12.32
CA LEU A 93 2.42 -11.94 11.21
C LEU A 93 3.15 -12.48 9.98
N VAL A 94 2.55 -13.45 9.30
CA VAL A 94 2.90 -13.86 7.92
C VAL A 94 1.80 -13.32 7.00
N ASP A 95 2.16 -12.57 5.94
CA ASP A 95 1.21 -11.98 5.00
C ASP A 95 0.87 -12.98 3.87
N ASP A 96 -0.36 -13.48 3.85
CA ASP A 96 -0.83 -14.51 2.92
C ASP A 96 -1.20 -13.95 1.53
N SER A 97 -1.25 -12.62 1.37
CA SER A 97 -1.64 -11.96 0.11
C SER A 97 -0.46 -11.68 -0.83
N ASP A 98 0.76 -11.69 -0.30
CA ASP A 98 1.97 -11.37 -1.05
C ASP A 98 2.55 -12.62 -1.76
N PRO A 99 2.55 -12.66 -3.10
CA PRO A 99 3.11 -13.78 -3.86
C PRO A 99 4.65 -13.77 -3.89
N ASP A 100 5.32 -12.69 -3.46
CA ASP A 100 6.71 -12.44 -3.81
C ASP A 100 7.74 -13.03 -2.81
N ILE A 101 7.49 -13.06 -1.48
CA ILE A 101 8.51 -13.44 -0.45
C ILE A 101 7.95 -13.81 0.96
N ASP A 102 8.72 -14.59 1.75
CA ASP A 102 8.57 -14.81 3.22
C ASP A 102 9.58 -13.96 4.03
N LEU A 103 9.61 -12.63 3.85
CA LEU A 103 10.47 -11.78 4.69
C LEU A 103 9.77 -11.39 5.99
N ASP A 104 10.58 -11.26 7.04
CA ASP A 104 10.20 -10.59 8.28
C ASP A 104 9.77 -9.14 7.99
N GLN A 105 8.65 -8.68 8.56
CA GLN A 105 8.06 -7.36 8.24
C GLN A 105 9.04 -6.20 8.47
N THR A 106 9.89 -6.29 9.50
CA THR A 106 10.97 -5.32 9.72
C THR A 106 11.91 -5.20 8.52
N GLN A 107 12.21 -6.31 7.85
CA GLN A 107 13.08 -6.30 6.67
C GLN A 107 12.41 -5.60 5.49
N HIS A 108 11.14 -5.90 5.23
CA HIS A 108 10.35 -5.24 4.18
C HIS A 108 10.32 -3.71 4.35
N LEU A 109 9.95 -3.26 5.54
CA LEU A 109 9.88 -1.83 5.88
C LEU A 109 11.26 -1.14 5.71
N LEU A 110 12.34 -1.80 6.13
CA LEU A 110 13.69 -1.26 5.99
C LEU A 110 14.20 -1.29 4.55
N GLN A 111 13.85 -2.29 3.74
CA GLN A 111 14.23 -2.34 2.34
C GLN A 111 13.60 -1.21 1.55
N THR A 112 12.29 -1.02 1.72
CA THR A 112 11.53 0.06 1.09
C THR A 112 12.11 1.42 1.48
N SER A 113 12.29 1.66 2.78
CA SER A 113 12.80 2.95 3.27
C SER A 113 14.26 3.22 2.95
N GLU A 114 15.14 2.21 2.98
CA GLU A 114 16.55 2.39 2.62
C GLU A 114 16.73 2.67 1.13
N ALA A 115 15.90 2.11 0.25
CA ALA A 115 15.92 2.43 -1.16
C ALA A 115 15.51 3.89 -1.40
N ILE A 116 14.43 4.34 -0.77
CA ILE A 116 14.00 5.75 -0.80
C ILE A 116 15.12 6.67 -0.28
N ARG A 117 15.78 6.27 0.80
CA ARG A 117 16.88 7.04 1.42
C ARG A 117 18.11 7.11 0.52
N ALA A 118 18.48 6.01 -0.12
CA ALA A 118 19.64 5.93 -1.02
C ALA A 118 19.46 6.83 -2.25
N ASP A 119 18.23 7.01 -2.71
CA ASP A 119 17.88 7.90 -3.83
C ASP A 119 17.81 9.38 -3.44
N GLY A 120 18.06 9.71 -2.16
CA GLY A 120 18.17 11.09 -1.68
C GLY A 120 16.83 11.81 -1.53
N HIS A 121 15.72 11.08 -1.39
CA HIS A 121 14.41 11.67 -1.14
C HIS A 121 14.32 12.32 0.25
N PRO A 122 13.36 13.24 0.46
CA PRO A 122 13.12 13.85 1.76
C PRO A 122 12.86 12.81 2.86
N ASP A 123 13.20 13.16 4.09
CA ASP A 123 13.12 12.25 5.21
C ASP A 123 11.69 11.85 5.61
N TRP A 124 10.69 12.70 5.37
CA TRP A 124 9.28 12.29 5.48
C TRP A 124 8.90 11.17 4.50
N PHE A 125 9.53 11.10 3.32
CA PHE A 125 9.28 10.06 2.33
C PHE A 125 9.95 8.75 2.76
N VAL A 126 11.18 8.84 3.29
CA VAL A 126 11.86 7.71 3.92
C VAL A 126 11.02 7.15 5.08
N LEU A 127 10.46 8.03 5.91
CA LEU A 127 9.56 7.62 6.99
C LEU A 127 8.32 6.93 6.45
N THR A 128 7.68 7.46 5.41
CA THR A 128 6.53 6.80 4.77
C THR A 128 6.85 5.38 4.36
N GLY A 129 7.98 5.14 3.66
CA GLY A 129 8.40 3.79 3.32
C GLY A 129 8.60 2.88 4.53
N PHE A 130 9.09 3.43 5.65
CA PHE A 130 9.31 2.67 6.87
C PHE A 130 8.02 2.31 7.61
N ILE A 131 6.92 3.03 7.38
CA ILE A 131 5.68 2.85 8.15
C ILE A 131 4.48 2.40 7.32
N HIS A 132 4.51 2.44 5.99
CA HIS A 132 3.33 2.27 5.12
C HIS A 132 2.48 1.03 5.46
N ASP A 133 3.13 -0.06 5.85
CA ASP A 133 2.50 -1.32 6.19
C ASP A 133 2.14 -1.50 7.68
N LEU A 134 2.34 -0.48 8.52
CA LEU A 134 2.03 -0.58 9.95
C LEU A 134 0.54 -0.82 10.23
N GLY A 135 -0.34 -0.49 9.29
CA GLY A 135 -1.76 -0.80 9.42
C GLY A 135 -2.07 -2.30 9.47
N LYS A 136 -1.13 -3.17 9.07
CA LYS A 136 -1.27 -4.63 9.13
C LYS A 136 -1.42 -5.18 10.56
N VAL A 137 -1.20 -4.35 11.58
CA VAL A 137 -1.45 -4.72 12.99
C VAL A 137 -2.92 -5.11 13.24
N LEU A 138 -3.84 -4.71 12.36
CA LEU A 138 -5.24 -5.18 12.37
C LEU A 138 -5.33 -6.73 12.39
N CYS A 139 -4.48 -7.43 11.66
CA CYS A 139 -4.45 -8.91 11.68
C CYS A 139 -4.19 -9.44 13.10
N LEU A 140 -3.34 -8.75 13.85
CA LEU A 140 -2.96 -9.10 15.21
C LEU A 140 -4.01 -8.66 16.25
N PHE A 141 -4.96 -7.80 15.84
CA PHE A 141 -6.18 -7.51 16.59
C PHE A 141 -7.34 -8.47 16.26
N GLY A 142 -7.06 -9.53 15.49
CA GLY A 142 -8.00 -10.60 15.19
C GLY A 142 -8.77 -10.42 13.88
N GLU A 143 -8.45 -9.40 13.08
CA GLU A 143 -9.03 -9.26 11.75
C GLU A 143 -8.50 -10.37 10.82
N PRO A 144 -9.34 -10.93 9.95
CA PRO A 144 -8.86 -11.85 8.93
C PRO A 144 -8.03 -11.09 7.89
N GLN A 145 -7.00 -11.73 7.33
CA GLN A 145 -6.08 -11.07 6.40
C GLN A 145 -6.79 -10.40 5.22
N TRP A 146 -7.85 -11.02 4.68
CA TRP A 146 -8.61 -10.44 3.56
C TRP A 146 -9.26 -9.08 3.89
N ALA A 147 -9.45 -8.76 5.18
CA ALA A 147 -9.96 -7.48 5.65
C ALA A 147 -8.85 -6.50 6.04
N VAL A 148 -7.58 -6.82 5.75
CA VAL A 148 -6.42 -6.04 6.18
C VAL A 148 -5.47 -5.77 5.02
N VAL A 149 -5.05 -6.80 4.29
CA VAL A 149 -4.02 -6.74 3.24
C VAL A 149 -4.64 -6.88 1.84
N GLY A 150 -3.80 -6.78 0.80
CA GLY A 150 -4.20 -6.90 -0.60
C GLY A 150 -4.62 -5.58 -1.26
N ASP A 151 -4.81 -5.64 -2.57
CA ASP A 151 -5.21 -4.50 -3.40
C ASP A 151 -6.56 -3.93 -2.92
N THR A 152 -6.65 -2.60 -2.87
CA THR A 152 -7.86 -1.87 -2.46
C THR A 152 -8.67 -1.37 -3.65
N PHE A 153 -9.97 -1.17 -3.41
CA PHE A 153 -10.91 -0.66 -4.40
C PHE A 153 -12.06 0.14 -3.74
N PRO A 154 -12.69 1.09 -4.45
CA PRO A 154 -13.89 1.76 -3.97
C PRO A 154 -15.06 0.78 -3.77
N VAL A 155 -15.66 0.79 -2.58
CA VAL A 155 -16.95 0.15 -2.31
C VAL A 155 -18.09 1.15 -2.51
N GLY A 156 -19.33 0.69 -2.67
CA GLY A 156 -20.49 1.60 -2.82
C GLY A 156 -20.66 2.21 -4.22
N CYS A 157 -19.85 1.78 -5.20
CA CYS A 157 -20.06 2.01 -6.63
C CYS A 157 -19.71 0.74 -7.42
N ALA A 158 -19.94 0.74 -8.73
CA ALA A 158 -19.63 -0.39 -9.59
C ALA A 158 -18.12 -0.71 -9.57
N TYR A 159 -17.79 -2.01 -9.52
CA TYR A 159 -16.43 -2.50 -9.53
C TYR A 159 -15.81 -2.44 -10.94
N SER A 160 -14.55 -2.04 -11.02
CA SER A 160 -13.77 -2.02 -12.27
C SER A 160 -13.29 -3.42 -12.64
N ASP A 161 -13.23 -3.71 -13.94
CA ASP A 161 -12.62 -4.94 -14.46
C ASP A 161 -11.08 -4.97 -14.33
N LYS A 162 -10.49 -3.82 -13.97
CA LYS A 162 -9.06 -3.65 -13.66
C LYS A 162 -8.66 -4.12 -12.27
N ILE A 163 -9.61 -4.41 -11.40
CA ILE A 163 -9.30 -5.02 -10.10
C ILE A 163 -8.87 -6.47 -10.36
N VAL A 164 -7.81 -6.92 -9.67
CA VAL A 164 -7.34 -8.30 -9.73
C VAL A 164 -8.50 -9.26 -9.45
N TYR A 165 -8.64 -10.35 -10.22
CA TYR A 165 -9.76 -11.30 -10.10
C TYR A 165 -11.17 -10.68 -9.97
N SER A 166 -11.45 -9.63 -10.75
CA SER A 166 -12.72 -8.90 -10.71
C SER A 166 -13.95 -9.78 -11.00
N GLU A 167 -13.79 -10.96 -11.58
CA GLU A 167 -14.87 -11.92 -11.78
C GLU A 167 -15.55 -12.38 -10.48
N PHE A 168 -14.84 -12.38 -9.35
CA PHE A 168 -15.37 -12.80 -8.05
C PHE A 168 -16.38 -11.82 -7.46
N PHE A 169 -16.39 -10.55 -7.90
CA PHE A 169 -17.39 -9.60 -7.44
C PHE A 169 -18.83 -10.02 -7.78
N LYS A 170 -19.04 -10.93 -8.73
CA LYS A 170 -20.38 -11.48 -9.01
C LYS A 170 -21.03 -12.17 -7.81
N GLU A 171 -20.23 -12.63 -6.84
CA GLU A 171 -20.68 -13.24 -5.59
C GLU A 171 -20.87 -12.22 -4.46
N ASN A 172 -20.40 -10.98 -4.62
CA ASN A 172 -20.59 -9.89 -3.66
C ASN A 172 -22.05 -9.37 -3.72
N PRO A 173 -22.75 -9.25 -2.58
CA PRO A 173 -24.14 -8.77 -2.56
C PRO A 173 -24.30 -7.34 -3.12
N ASP A 174 -23.29 -6.49 -3.03
CA ASP A 174 -23.32 -5.13 -3.56
C ASP A 174 -23.24 -5.06 -5.09
N TYR A 175 -22.74 -6.11 -5.74
CA TYR A 175 -22.59 -6.16 -7.21
C TYR A 175 -23.93 -6.03 -7.95
N ILE A 176 -25.00 -6.59 -7.37
CA ILE A 176 -26.37 -6.49 -7.94
C ILE A 176 -27.23 -5.44 -7.22
N ASN A 177 -26.71 -4.79 -6.18
CA ASN A 177 -27.47 -3.84 -5.38
C ASN A 177 -27.68 -2.53 -6.18
N PRO A 178 -28.93 -2.11 -6.47
CA PRO A 178 -29.19 -0.93 -7.29
C PRO A 178 -28.68 0.39 -6.71
N LYS A 179 -28.32 0.42 -5.41
CA LYS A 179 -27.67 1.58 -4.77
C LYS A 179 -26.19 1.71 -5.15
N PHE A 180 -25.53 0.59 -5.43
CA PHE A 180 -24.07 0.53 -5.57
C PHE A 180 -23.65 0.11 -6.98
N ASN A 181 -24.45 -0.65 -7.70
CA ASN A 181 -24.07 -1.24 -9.00
C ASN A 181 -24.04 -0.27 -10.19
N THR A 182 -24.07 1.04 -9.95
CA THR A 182 -23.91 2.05 -11.00
C THR A 182 -22.52 2.67 -10.93
N LYS A 183 -22.06 3.31 -12.02
CA LYS A 183 -20.74 3.94 -12.11
C LYS A 183 -20.38 4.82 -10.90
N LEU A 184 -21.37 5.57 -10.39
CA LEU A 184 -21.19 6.46 -9.25
C LEU A 184 -21.72 5.86 -7.93
N GLY A 185 -22.71 4.95 -7.99
CA GLY A 185 -23.34 4.38 -6.81
C GLY A 185 -23.81 5.48 -5.85
N VAL A 186 -23.24 5.53 -4.64
CA VAL A 186 -23.53 6.56 -3.64
C VAL A 186 -22.74 7.87 -3.79
N TYR A 187 -21.77 7.91 -4.70
CA TYR A 187 -20.86 9.04 -4.86
C TYR A 187 -21.37 10.07 -5.87
N LYS A 188 -20.70 11.23 -5.87
CA LYS A 188 -20.84 12.25 -6.90
C LYS A 188 -19.64 12.20 -7.84
N GLU A 189 -19.83 12.61 -9.08
CA GLU A 189 -18.72 12.73 -10.03
C GLU A 189 -17.67 13.71 -9.48
N ASN A 190 -16.41 13.30 -9.53
CA ASN A 190 -15.24 14.03 -9.05
C ASN A 190 -15.39 14.52 -7.59
N CYS A 191 -16.01 13.70 -6.73
CA CYS A 191 -16.22 14.06 -5.32
C CYS A 191 -14.93 14.17 -4.51
N GLY A 192 -13.82 13.65 -5.02
CA GLY A 192 -12.59 13.50 -4.27
C GLY A 192 -12.53 12.17 -3.55
N LEU A 193 -11.37 11.53 -3.54
CA LEU A 193 -11.16 10.24 -2.87
C LEU A 193 -11.26 10.35 -1.34
N ASP A 194 -11.16 11.55 -0.78
CA ASP A 194 -11.48 11.82 0.63
C ASP A 194 -12.96 11.53 0.98
N ASN A 195 -13.84 11.57 -0.01
CA ASN A 195 -15.28 11.27 0.11
C ASN A 195 -15.64 9.85 -0.36
N VAL A 196 -14.65 9.03 -0.75
CA VAL A 196 -14.84 7.65 -1.22
C VAL A 196 -14.51 6.67 -0.11
N LYS A 197 -15.37 5.67 0.06
CA LYS A 197 -15.09 4.51 0.93
C LYS A 197 -14.29 3.50 0.12
N MET A 198 -13.05 3.28 0.53
CA MET A 198 -12.20 2.21 0.01
C MET A 198 -12.52 0.91 0.78
N SER A 199 -12.31 -0.24 0.15
CA SER A 199 -12.27 -1.54 0.83
C SER A 199 -11.40 -1.44 2.07
N TRP A 200 -11.89 -1.94 3.20
CA TRP A 200 -11.24 -1.75 4.50
C TRP A 200 -9.91 -2.52 4.56
N GLY A 201 -8.87 -1.87 5.08
CA GLY A 201 -7.55 -2.46 5.21
C GLY A 201 -6.52 -1.55 5.86
N HIS A 202 -5.25 -1.97 5.77
CA HIS A 202 -4.10 -1.30 6.38
C HIS A 202 -3.89 0.14 5.89
N ASP A 203 -4.14 0.44 4.60
CA ASP A 203 -4.04 1.78 4.02
C ASP A 203 -4.88 2.83 4.78
N GLU A 204 -6.20 2.63 4.82
CA GLU A 204 -7.13 3.58 5.43
C GLU A 204 -6.89 3.68 6.94
N TYR A 205 -6.70 2.54 7.60
CA TYR A 205 -6.47 2.50 9.03
C TYR A 205 -5.20 3.27 9.42
N LEU A 206 -4.08 3.04 8.74
CA LEU A 206 -2.84 3.75 9.03
C LEU A 206 -2.95 5.24 8.65
N TYR A 207 -3.56 5.57 7.52
CA TYR A 207 -3.83 6.95 7.14
C TYR A 207 -4.54 7.71 8.27
N GLN A 208 -5.58 7.11 8.85
CA GLN A 208 -6.36 7.75 9.90
C GLN A 208 -5.56 7.97 11.20
N ILE A 209 -4.59 7.11 11.50
CA ILE A 209 -3.65 7.31 12.63
C ILE A 209 -2.63 8.41 12.30
N MET A 210 -2.15 8.48 11.04
CA MET A 210 -1.06 9.36 10.63
C MET A 210 -1.47 10.78 10.22
N LYS A 211 -2.75 11.02 9.90
CA LYS A 211 -3.24 12.25 9.25
C LYS A 211 -2.89 13.57 9.94
N ASP A 212 -2.68 13.56 11.26
CA ASP A 212 -2.34 14.75 12.03
C ASP A 212 -0.82 14.98 12.18
N TYR A 213 0.02 14.08 11.64
CA TYR A 213 1.48 14.08 11.85
C TYR A 213 2.30 14.24 10.58
N LEU A 214 1.81 13.74 9.45
CA LEU A 214 2.57 13.65 8.20
C LEU A 214 2.10 14.66 7.15
N PRO A 215 2.99 15.08 6.22
CA PRO A 215 2.58 15.94 5.13
C PRO A 215 1.65 15.21 4.16
N GLU A 216 0.84 15.97 3.42
CA GLU A 216 -0.19 15.43 2.54
C GLU A 216 0.28 14.40 1.50
N PRO A 217 1.44 14.57 0.81
CA PRO A 217 1.98 13.53 -0.07
C PRO A 217 2.24 12.20 0.64
N ALA A 218 2.77 12.22 1.87
CA ALA A 218 2.97 11.02 2.69
C ALA A 218 1.65 10.32 2.99
N LEU A 219 0.62 11.10 3.31
CA LEU A 219 -0.70 10.58 3.63
C LEU A 219 -1.38 9.95 2.41
N TYR A 220 -1.26 10.55 1.22
CA TYR A 220 -1.79 9.95 -0.02
C TYR A 220 -1.07 8.66 -0.41
N MET A 221 0.27 8.62 -0.26
CA MET A 221 1.02 7.38 -0.47
C MET A 221 0.54 6.29 0.47
N ILE A 222 0.44 6.56 1.78
CA ILE A 222 -0.07 5.57 2.75
C ILE A 222 -1.49 5.12 2.42
N ARG A 223 -2.39 6.05 2.13
CA ARG A 223 -3.82 5.77 1.98
C ARG A 223 -4.18 5.04 0.68
N PHE A 224 -3.33 5.11 -0.34
CA PHE A 224 -3.68 4.63 -1.68
C PHE A 224 -2.57 3.79 -2.35
N HIS A 225 -1.53 3.38 -1.64
CA HIS A 225 -0.48 2.52 -2.22
C HIS A 225 -0.99 1.13 -2.60
N SER A 226 -2.07 0.66 -2.00
CA SER A 226 -2.74 -0.59 -2.42
C SER A 226 -3.78 -0.38 -3.52
N PHE A 227 -4.05 0.85 -3.97
CA PHE A 227 -5.12 1.14 -4.94
C PHE A 227 -4.67 0.93 -6.40
N TYR A 228 -4.21 -0.28 -6.71
CA TYR A 228 -3.57 -0.64 -7.97
C TYR A 228 -4.42 -0.33 -9.20
N SER A 229 -5.72 -0.64 -9.14
CA SER A 229 -6.63 -0.36 -10.26
C SER A 229 -6.66 1.12 -10.65
N GLN A 230 -6.30 2.04 -9.74
CA GLN A 230 -6.12 3.44 -10.07
C GLN A 230 -4.66 3.77 -10.45
N HIS A 231 -3.69 3.64 -9.53
CA HIS A 231 -2.34 4.17 -9.79
C HIS A 231 -1.57 3.42 -10.90
N ARG A 232 -2.01 2.22 -11.29
CA ARG A 232 -1.49 1.46 -12.43
C ARG A 232 -2.39 1.56 -13.67
N ASP A 233 -3.69 1.32 -13.51
CA ASP A 233 -4.62 1.14 -14.65
C ASP A 233 -5.51 2.36 -14.96
N ASN A 234 -5.38 3.45 -14.20
CA ASN A 234 -6.15 4.69 -14.33
C ASN A 234 -7.69 4.52 -14.17
N ALA A 235 -8.16 3.44 -13.54
CA ALA A 235 -9.59 3.24 -13.28
C ALA A 235 -10.08 4.14 -12.14
N TYR A 236 -11.38 4.49 -12.11
CA TYR A 236 -11.99 5.38 -11.10
C TYR A 236 -11.61 6.87 -11.19
N ALA A 237 -11.07 7.33 -12.32
CA ALA A 237 -10.83 8.75 -12.57
C ALA A 237 -12.09 9.65 -12.38
N HIS A 238 -13.30 9.10 -12.55
CA HIS A 238 -14.56 9.80 -12.34
C HIS A 238 -14.91 10.07 -10.86
N LEU A 239 -14.14 9.55 -9.91
CA LEU A 239 -14.28 9.85 -8.48
C LEU A 239 -13.22 10.85 -7.99
N MET A 240 -12.13 11.03 -8.74
CA MET A 240 -11.01 11.89 -8.38
C MET A 240 -11.29 13.36 -8.66
N ASN A 241 -10.79 14.23 -7.79
CA ASN A 241 -10.72 15.67 -8.04
C ASN A 241 -9.29 16.08 -8.46
N ASP A 242 -9.09 17.37 -8.76
CA ASP A 242 -7.79 17.90 -9.22
C ASP A 242 -6.65 17.62 -8.22
N LYS A 243 -6.96 17.65 -6.92
CA LYS A 243 -5.98 17.36 -5.85
C LYS A 243 -5.57 15.90 -5.86
N ASP A 244 -6.52 14.97 -6.02
CA ASP A 244 -6.19 13.55 -6.11
C ASP A 244 -5.29 13.28 -7.32
N ILE A 245 -5.58 13.91 -8.46
CA ILE A 245 -4.78 13.76 -9.68
C ILE A 245 -3.33 14.18 -9.42
N GLU A 246 -3.12 15.33 -8.76
CA GLU A 246 -1.79 15.80 -8.37
C GLU A 246 -1.11 14.86 -7.37
N MET A 247 -1.83 14.41 -6.34
CA MET A 247 -1.26 13.57 -5.29
C MET A 247 -0.94 12.15 -5.76
N PHE A 248 -1.64 11.63 -6.77
CA PHE A 248 -1.36 10.31 -7.33
C PHE A 248 -0.01 10.25 -8.07
N GLU A 249 0.62 11.38 -8.41
CA GLU A 249 2.03 11.41 -8.82
C GLU A 249 2.94 10.88 -7.70
N TRP A 250 2.64 11.20 -6.44
CA TRP A 250 3.40 10.68 -5.29
C TRP A 250 3.12 9.21 -5.04
N VAL A 251 1.87 8.76 -5.17
CA VAL A 251 1.50 7.34 -5.06
C VAL A 251 2.26 6.50 -6.09
N ARG A 252 2.24 6.94 -7.37
CA ARG A 252 3.02 6.31 -8.44
C ARG A 252 4.51 6.34 -8.17
N LYS A 253 5.03 7.43 -7.59
CA LYS A 253 6.43 7.56 -7.18
C LYS A 253 6.80 6.71 -5.95
N PHE A 254 5.84 6.21 -5.17
CA PHE A 254 6.12 5.32 -4.05
C PHE A 254 6.11 3.85 -4.46
N ASN A 255 5.13 3.47 -5.29
CA ASN A 255 4.82 2.08 -5.62
C ASN A 255 6.04 1.22 -6.05
N PRO A 256 6.96 1.70 -6.91
CA PRO A 256 8.14 0.92 -7.27
C PRO A 256 9.10 0.62 -6.10
N TYR A 257 9.16 1.47 -5.08
CA TYR A 257 9.94 1.19 -3.87
C TYR A 257 9.31 0.06 -3.05
N ASP A 258 8.00 0.11 -2.84
CA ASP A 258 7.27 -0.94 -2.14
C ASP A 258 7.37 -2.30 -2.88
N LEU A 259 7.22 -2.28 -4.20
CA LEU A 259 7.17 -3.50 -5.01
C LEU A 259 8.54 -4.13 -5.30
N TYR A 260 9.51 -3.34 -5.77
CA TYR A 260 10.75 -3.89 -6.37
C TYR A 260 11.96 -3.93 -5.43
N THR A 261 11.85 -3.35 -4.23
CA THR A 261 12.99 -3.36 -3.27
C THR A 261 13.03 -4.61 -2.40
N LYS A 262 12.07 -5.52 -2.59
CA LYS A 262 12.00 -6.88 -2.03
C LYS A 262 13.21 -7.69 -2.49
N ALA A 263 14.36 -7.45 -1.88
CA ALA A 263 15.63 -8.05 -2.24
C ALA A 263 16.02 -9.16 -1.25
N PRO A 264 16.83 -10.14 -1.66
CA PRO A 264 17.40 -11.11 -0.73
C PRO A 264 18.42 -10.52 0.25
N VAL A 265 19.03 -9.37 -0.07
CA VAL A 265 20.00 -8.72 0.83
C VAL A 265 19.25 -8.09 1.99
N LYS A 266 19.35 -8.74 3.15
CA LYS A 266 18.74 -8.31 4.41
C LYS A 266 19.41 -7.05 4.95
N PRO A 267 18.68 -5.94 5.19
CA PRO A 267 19.21 -4.78 5.87
C PRO A 267 19.82 -5.10 7.25
N ASP A 268 20.94 -4.46 7.59
CA ASP A 268 21.50 -4.52 8.95
C ASP A 268 20.65 -3.68 9.91
N VAL A 269 19.63 -4.31 10.49
CA VAL A 269 18.70 -3.68 11.42
C VAL A 269 19.42 -2.97 12.56
N LYS A 270 20.50 -3.55 13.11
CA LYS A 270 21.22 -2.96 14.25
C LYS A 270 21.93 -1.68 13.87
N ALA A 271 22.53 -1.65 12.68
CA ALA A 271 23.20 -0.46 12.17
C ALA A 271 22.20 0.66 11.80
N LEU A 272 21.02 0.29 11.30
CA LEU A 272 19.98 1.24 10.86
C LEU A 272 19.13 1.79 12.01
N LEU A 273 18.98 1.03 13.10
CA LEU A 273 18.10 1.37 14.23
C LEU A 273 18.27 2.81 14.77
N PRO A 274 19.49 3.36 14.97
CA PRO A 274 19.63 4.72 15.47
C PRO A 274 19.06 5.78 14.52
N TYR A 275 19.23 5.60 13.21
CA TYR A 275 18.70 6.52 12.20
C TYR A 275 17.17 6.53 12.22
N TYR A 276 16.55 5.35 12.13
CA TYR A 276 15.09 5.25 12.09
C TYR A 276 14.46 5.68 13.41
N LYS A 277 15.11 5.46 14.56
CA LYS A 277 14.63 5.98 15.85
C LYS A 277 14.57 7.50 15.84
N ALA A 278 15.63 8.15 15.39
CA ALA A 278 15.67 9.61 15.27
C ALA A 278 14.63 10.12 14.25
N LEU A 279 14.45 9.40 13.14
CA LEU A 279 13.48 9.74 12.10
C LEU A 279 12.05 9.66 12.63
N VAL A 280 11.67 8.57 13.29
CA VAL A 280 10.36 8.42 13.93
C VAL A 280 10.14 9.53 14.96
N SER A 281 11.09 9.77 15.86
CA SER A 281 10.96 10.81 16.89
C SER A 281 10.89 12.24 16.34
N LYS A 282 11.32 12.49 15.09
CA LYS A 282 11.17 13.79 14.44
C LYS A 282 9.71 14.09 14.06
N TYR A 283 8.94 13.08 13.67
CA TYR A 283 7.61 13.25 13.09
C TYR A 283 6.48 12.79 14.00
N LEU A 284 6.72 11.75 14.79
CA LEU A 284 5.68 11.03 15.52
C LEU A 284 5.89 11.16 17.03
N PRO A 285 4.80 11.16 17.82
CA PRO A 285 4.90 11.07 19.27
C PRO A 285 5.55 9.75 19.68
N GLU A 286 6.02 9.68 20.94
CA GLU A 286 6.64 8.47 21.50
C GLU A 286 5.70 7.26 21.41
N LYS A 287 4.39 7.50 21.60
CA LYS A 287 3.35 6.49 21.51
C LYS A 287 2.19 6.96 20.64
N LEU A 288 1.64 6.01 19.91
CA LEU A 288 0.44 6.15 19.12
C LEU A 288 -0.64 5.23 19.68
N ARG A 289 -1.89 5.64 19.47
CA ARG A 289 -3.05 4.81 19.75
C ARG A 289 -3.45 4.08 18.47
N PHE A 290 -3.56 2.77 18.58
CA PHE A 290 -4.00 1.84 17.55
C PHE A 290 -5.34 1.23 17.97
#